data_AF-A0AAD9N1W1-F1
#
_entry.id   AF-A0AAD9N1W1-F1
#
_cell.length_a   1.000
_cell.length_b   1.000
_cell.length_c   1.000
_cell.angle_alpha   90.00
_cell.angle_beta   90.00
_cell.angle_gamma   90.00
#
_symmetry.space_group_name_H-M   'P 1'
#
loop_
_entity.id
_entity.type
_entity.pdbx_description
1 polymer ?
#
loop_
_entity_poly.entity_id
_entity_poly.type
_entity_poly.pdbx_seq_one_letter_code
_entity_poly.pdbx_strand_id
1 'polypeptide(L)'
;MAFAKAIIGKTIAITPIAHSFARKLACLDPCYIASDRRGSVADFKLVLGHLVKCGHLKVNDVDLLLQQFDAFTEREVDSSMCSFQNFNFRVDRLDTFMVEHLGCNDDLGILWSVVKSLFILSYGRATVEKGFSINRQILMQNMKEASFVAHHSIHDHMVHIGGINNLIVTKELPSFAGSGRKWYMDYLDEIQTGKESQCDEQSKQLTSGRCQ
;
A
#
# COMPACT_ATOMS: atom_id res chain seq x y z
N MET A 1 -16.48 -14.41 -13.70
CA MET A 1 -15.31 -15.27 -14.02
C MET A 1 -14.01 -14.53 -14.38
N ALA A 2 -14.02 -13.33 -15.02
CA ALA A 2 -12.79 -12.73 -15.55
C ALA A 2 -11.98 -11.84 -14.56
N PHE A 3 -12.61 -11.23 -13.57
CA PHE A 3 -11.96 -10.22 -12.70
C PHE A 3 -11.19 -10.83 -11.53
N ALA A 4 -11.75 -11.83 -10.82
CA ALA A 4 -11.01 -12.60 -9.82
C ALA A 4 -9.75 -13.26 -10.45
N LYS A 5 -9.88 -13.76 -11.69
CA LYS A 5 -8.75 -14.28 -12.47
C LYS A 5 -7.72 -13.20 -12.85
N ALA A 6 -8.16 -11.95 -13.06
CA ALA A 6 -7.29 -10.82 -13.38
C ALA A 6 -6.62 -10.22 -12.13
N ILE A 7 -7.28 -10.19 -10.97
CA ILE A 7 -6.68 -9.85 -9.68
C ILE A 7 -5.70 -10.94 -9.28
N ILE A 8 -6.08 -12.22 -9.37
CA ILE A 8 -5.16 -13.35 -9.18
C ILE A 8 -3.97 -13.19 -10.13
N GLY A 9 -4.18 -12.94 -11.42
CA GLY A 9 -3.09 -12.70 -12.40
C GLY A 9 -2.18 -11.50 -12.09
N LYS A 10 -2.73 -10.38 -11.61
CA LYS A 10 -1.96 -9.17 -11.25
C LYS A 10 -1.23 -9.32 -9.90
N THR A 11 -1.85 -9.97 -8.93
CA THR A 11 -1.24 -10.31 -7.63
C THR A 11 -0.13 -11.35 -7.78
N ILE A 12 -0.28 -12.29 -8.75
CA ILE A 12 0.75 -13.24 -9.18
C ILE A 12 1.96 -12.54 -9.81
N ALA A 13 1.75 -11.50 -10.61
CA ALA A 13 2.83 -10.82 -11.32
C ALA A 13 3.70 -9.88 -10.45
N ILE A 14 3.22 -9.47 -9.26
CA ILE A 14 3.80 -8.34 -8.50
C ILE A 14 4.27 -8.73 -7.08
N THR A 15 4.05 -9.97 -6.62
CA THR A 15 4.28 -10.34 -5.20
C THR A 15 5.18 -11.57 -5.03
N PRO A 16 6.33 -11.48 -4.33
CA PRO A 16 7.12 -12.63 -3.90
C PRO A 16 6.59 -13.23 -2.58
N ILE A 17 5.30 -13.05 -2.26
CA ILE A 17 4.62 -13.84 -1.22
C ILE A 17 3.87 -14.92 -1.98
N ALA A 18 4.48 -16.11 -1.99
CA ALA A 18 4.13 -17.34 -2.71
C ALA A 18 2.77 -17.29 -3.43
N HIS A 19 2.80 -17.30 -4.76
CA HIS A 19 1.67 -17.44 -5.69
C HIS A 19 0.55 -18.39 -5.20
N SER A 20 0.89 -19.42 -4.42
CA SER A 20 -0.07 -20.32 -3.77
C SER A 20 -0.92 -19.64 -2.69
N PHE A 21 -0.34 -18.82 -1.81
CA PHE A 21 -1.06 -18.13 -0.74
C PHE A 21 -2.09 -17.14 -1.29
N ALA A 22 -1.69 -16.29 -2.23
CA ALA A 22 -2.58 -15.30 -2.84
C ALA A 22 -3.77 -15.94 -3.58
N ARG A 23 -3.54 -17.08 -4.24
CA ARG A 23 -4.63 -17.85 -4.88
C ARG A 23 -5.63 -18.40 -3.87
N LYS A 24 -5.18 -18.73 -2.66
CA LYS A 24 -6.01 -19.32 -1.61
C LYS A 24 -6.80 -18.27 -0.83
N LEU A 25 -6.42 -16.99 -0.90
CA LEU A 25 -7.25 -15.88 -0.40
C LEU A 25 -8.57 -15.71 -1.15
N ALA A 26 -8.75 -16.38 -2.29
CA ALA A 26 -10.06 -16.49 -2.95
C ALA A 26 -11.14 -17.12 -2.05
N CYS A 27 -10.76 -17.82 -0.96
CA CYS A 27 -11.71 -18.28 0.07
C CYS A 27 -12.56 -17.15 0.68
N LEU A 28 -12.12 -15.90 0.61
CA LEU A 28 -12.88 -14.74 1.08
C LEU A 28 -13.77 -14.10 -0.01
N ASP A 29 -13.82 -14.66 -1.22
CA ASP A 29 -14.72 -14.18 -2.28
C ASP A 29 -16.17 -14.63 -1.98
N PRO A 30 -17.13 -13.69 -1.80
CA PRO A 30 -18.53 -14.04 -1.52
C PRO A 30 -19.15 -14.99 -2.54
N CYS A 31 -18.84 -14.78 -3.83
CA CYS A 31 -19.36 -15.62 -4.90
C CYS A 31 -18.77 -17.03 -4.85
N TYR A 32 -17.50 -17.16 -4.43
CA TYR A 32 -16.84 -18.46 -4.28
C TYR A 32 -17.37 -19.21 -3.05
N ILE A 33 -17.55 -18.50 -1.93
CA ILE A 33 -18.16 -19.06 -0.71
C ILE A 33 -19.55 -19.63 -1.01
N ALA A 34 -20.37 -18.91 -1.80
CA ALA A 34 -21.70 -19.38 -2.19
C ALA A 34 -21.71 -20.50 -3.24
N SER A 35 -20.66 -20.61 -4.07
CA SER A 35 -20.60 -21.61 -5.15
C SER A 35 -19.95 -22.93 -4.72
N ASP A 36 -18.87 -22.86 -3.93
CA ASP A 36 -18.14 -24.02 -3.42
C ASP A 36 -17.66 -23.77 -1.99
N ARG A 37 -18.57 -24.00 -1.04
CA ARG A 37 -18.29 -23.88 0.39
C ARG A 37 -17.13 -24.77 0.82
N ARG A 38 -17.13 -26.05 0.42
CA ARG A 38 -16.10 -27.01 0.85
C ARG A 38 -14.71 -26.63 0.32
N GLY A 39 -14.64 -26.16 -0.93
CA GLY A 39 -13.42 -25.59 -1.50
C GLY A 39 -12.94 -24.35 -0.76
N SER A 40 -13.85 -23.44 -0.39
CA SER A 40 -13.52 -22.24 0.38
C SER A 40 -12.94 -22.55 1.76
N VAL A 41 -13.55 -23.45 2.53
CA VAL A 41 -13.03 -23.85 3.85
C VAL A 41 -11.67 -24.54 3.74
N ALA A 42 -11.48 -25.40 2.74
CA ALA A 42 -10.19 -26.05 2.48
C ALA A 42 -9.10 -25.04 2.12
N ASP A 43 -9.43 -24.02 1.33
CA ASP A 43 -8.52 -22.95 0.96
C ASP A 43 -8.18 -22.04 2.15
N PHE A 44 -9.15 -21.76 3.01
CA PHE A 44 -8.92 -21.02 4.26
C PHE A 44 -7.98 -21.76 5.22
N LYS A 45 -8.11 -23.09 5.33
CA LYS A 45 -7.16 -23.93 6.10
C LYS A 45 -5.72 -23.78 5.62
N LEU A 46 -5.53 -23.70 4.31
CA LEU A 46 -4.20 -23.47 3.72
C LEU A 46 -3.67 -22.07 4.04
N VAL A 47 -4.53 -21.05 4.01
CA VAL A 47 -4.18 -19.66 4.41
C VAL A 47 -3.75 -19.62 5.87
N LEU A 48 -4.50 -20.24 6.79
CA LEU A 48 -4.15 -20.33 8.21
C LEU A 48 -2.80 -21.04 8.41
N GLY A 49 -2.59 -22.17 7.71
CA GLY A 49 -1.31 -22.89 7.77
C GLY A 49 -0.11 -22.04 7.31
N HIS A 50 -0.31 -21.14 6.34
CA HIS A 50 0.70 -20.17 5.95
C HIS A 50 0.92 -19.08 7.02
N LEU A 51 -0.14 -18.56 7.63
CA LEU A 51 -0.04 -17.56 8.71
C LEU A 51 0.69 -18.10 9.94
N VAL A 52 0.47 -19.36 10.29
CA VAL A 52 1.22 -20.05 11.36
C VAL A 52 2.70 -20.16 11.02
N LYS A 53 3.04 -20.57 9.79
CA LYS A 53 4.44 -20.66 9.32
C LYS A 53 5.16 -19.30 9.39
N CYS A 54 4.43 -18.22 9.14
CA CYS A 54 4.96 -16.86 9.22
C CYS A 54 4.94 -16.27 10.64
N GLY A 55 4.48 -17.02 11.66
CA GLY A 55 4.43 -16.57 13.05
C GLY A 55 3.34 -15.53 13.35
N HIS A 56 2.42 -15.28 12.42
CA HIS A 56 1.32 -14.32 12.59
C HIS A 56 0.10 -14.91 13.32
N LEU A 57 0.07 -16.24 13.52
CA LEU A 57 -1.01 -16.94 14.18
C LEU A 57 -0.45 -18.06 15.08
N LYS A 58 -1.06 -18.26 16.26
CA LYS A 58 -0.72 -19.38 17.14
C LYS A 58 -1.41 -20.65 16.64
N VAL A 59 -0.72 -21.79 16.73
CA VAL A 59 -1.26 -23.10 16.32
C VAL A 59 -2.58 -23.42 17.02
N ASN A 60 -2.71 -23.05 18.29
CA ASN A 60 -3.89 -23.33 19.11
C ASN A 60 -5.17 -22.61 18.63
N ASP A 61 -5.03 -21.52 17.88
CA ASP A 61 -6.17 -20.73 17.41
C ASP A 61 -6.70 -21.22 16.05
N VAL A 62 -5.96 -22.11 15.36
CA VAL A 62 -6.28 -22.58 14.00
C VAL A 62 -7.58 -23.38 13.95
N ASP A 63 -7.76 -24.31 14.88
CA ASP A 63 -8.95 -25.18 14.90
C ASP A 63 -10.20 -24.38 15.26
N LEU A 64 -10.08 -23.43 16.19
CA LEU A 64 -11.15 -22.50 16.54
C LEU A 64 -11.54 -21.61 15.36
N LEU A 65 -10.56 -21.07 14.64
CA LEU A 65 -10.79 -20.24 13.44
C LEU A 65 -11.43 -21.03 12.31
N LEU A 66 -11.06 -22.29 12.11
CA LEU A 66 -11.70 -23.16 11.12
C LEU A 66 -13.15 -23.43 11.49
N GLN A 67 -13.43 -23.71 12.76
CA GLN A 67 -14.80 -23.93 13.23
C GLN A 67 -15.67 -22.67 13.08
N GLN A 68 -15.12 -21.50 13.41
CA GLN A 68 -15.81 -20.21 13.23
C GLN A 68 -16.08 -19.91 11.75
N PHE A 69 -15.10 -20.16 10.88
CA PHE A 69 -15.26 -19.95 9.44
C PHE A 69 -16.29 -20.91 8.83
N ASP A 70 -16.28 -22.18 9.23
CA ASP A 70 -17.24 -23.17 8.76
C ASP A 70 -18.67 -22.82 9.20
N ALA A 71 -18.86 -22.49 10.48
CA ALA A 71 -20.14 -22.03 11.02
C ALA A 71 -20.65 -20.72 10.36
N PHE A 72 -19.73 -19.80 10.05
CA PHE A 72 -20.04 -18.60 9.28
C PHE A 72 -20.54 -18.94 7.88
N THR A 73 -19.85 -19.84 7.17
CA THR A 73 -20.29 -20.25 5.82
C THR A 73 -21.59 -21.03 5.82
N GLU A 74 -22.00 -21.67 6.91
CA GLU A 74 -23.34 -22.24 7.06
C GLU A 74 -24.38 -21.15 7.24
N ARG A 75 -24.19 -20.33 8.27
CA ARG A 75 -25.21 -19.39 8.73
C ARG A 75 -25.48 -18.28 7.72
N GLU A 76 -24.44 -17.67 7.17
CA GLU A 76 -24.57 -16.47 6.34
C GLU A 76 -24.86 -16.79 4.87
N VAL A 77 -24.37 -17.93 4.36
CA VAL A 77 -24.72 -18.38 3.00
C VAL A 77 -26.16 -18.86 2.95
N ASP A 78 -26.67 -19.56 3.97
CA ASP A 78 -28.07 -20.00 3.98
C ASP A 78 -29.03 -18.83 4.22
N SER A 79 -28.65 -17.83 5.03
CA SER A 79 -29.49 -16.66 5.31
C SER A 79 -29.47 -15.61 4.21
N SER A 80 -28.34 -15.42 3.53
CA SER A 80 -28.10 -14.31 2.59
C SER A 80 -27.56 -14.76 1.24
N MET A 81 -27.93 -15.97 0.79
CA MET A 81 -27.44 -16.61 -0.45
C MET A 81 -27.48 -15.68 -1.67
N CYS A 82 -28.56 -14.91 -1.83
CA CYS A 82 -28.73 -13.97 -2.94
C CYS A 82 -27.72 -12.81 -2.90
N SER A 83 -27.35 -12.32 -1.72
CA SER A 83 -26.38 -11.23 -1.56
C SER A 83 -24.96 -11.72 -1.88
N PHE A 84 -24.62 -12.94 -1.47
CA PHE A 84 -23.31 -13.53 -1.77
C PHE A 84 -23.15 -13.88 -3.27
N GLN A 85 -24.20 -14.35 -3.94
CA GLN A 85 -24.15 -14.68 -5.38
C GLN A 85 -24.16 -13.44 -6.29
N ASN A 86 -24.86 -12.38 -5.89
CA ASN A 86 -24.96 -11.15 -6.66
C ASN A 86 -23.85 -10.14 -6.37
N PHE A 87 -22.94 -10.46 -5.45
CA PHE A 87 -21.86 -9.57 -5.06
C PHE A 87 -21.01 -9.16 -6.27
N ASN A 88 -20.90 -7.85 -6.51
CA ASN A 88 -20.21 -7.32 -7.68
C ASN A 88 -19.04 -6.44 -7.27
N PHE A 89 -17.82 -6.97 -7.37
CA PHE A 89 -16.57 -6.23 -7.11
C PHE A 89 -16.37 -4.90 -7.87
N ARG A 90 -17.19 -4.59 -8.88
CA ARG A 90 -17.14 -3.30 -9.59
C ARG A 90 -17.97 -2.20 -8.92
N VAL A 91 -18.97 -2.58 -8.16
CA VAL A 91 -19.96 -1.68 -7.55
C VAL A 91 -19.89 -1.76 -6.03
N ASP A 92 -19.66 -2.97 -5.52
CA ASP A 92 -19.71 -3.29 -4.11
C ASP A 92 -18.31 -3.39 -3.50
N ARG A 93 -18.21 -2.90 -2.26
CA ARG A 93 -16.99 -2.92 -1.46
C ARG A 93 -16.95 -4.18 -0.59
N LEU A 94 -15.94 -5.02 -0.81
CA LEU A 94 -15.77 -6.28 -0.09
C LEU A 94 -15.60 -6.06 1.42
N ASP A 95 -14.91 -5.00 1.82
CA ASP A 95 -14.68 -4.70 3.23
C ASP A 95 -15.97 -4.29 3.94
N THR A 96 -16.84 -3.49 3.30
CA THR A 96 -18.16 -3.13 3.83
C THR A 96 -19.04 -4.36 3.97
N PHE A 97 -19.07 -5.21 2.94
CA PHE A 97 -19.84 -6.45 2.93
C PHE A 97 -19.39 -7.41 4.05
N MET A 98 -18.08 -7.57 4.24
CA MET A 98 -17.56 -8.45 5.28
C MET A 98 -17.75 -7.91 6.69
N VAL A 99 -17.77 -6.58 6.88
CA VAL A 99 -18.14 -5.97 8.17
C VAL A 99 -19.61 -6.27 8.50
N GLU A 100 -20.49 -6.21 7.51
CA GLU A 100 -21.93 -6.47 7.70
C GLU A 100 -22.19 -7.93 8.13
N HIS A 101 -21.47 -8.89 7.54
CA HIS A 101 -21.67 -10.32 7.79
C HIS A 101 -20.79 -10.90 8.92
N LEU A 102 -19.55 -10.42 9.11
CA LEU A 102 -18.63 -10.92 10.16
C LEU A 102 -18.47 -9.95 11.32
N GLY A 103 -18.55 -8.64 11.07
CA GLY A 103 -18.22 -7.60 12.06
C GLY A 103 -19.29 -7.38 13.12
N CYS A 104 -20.54 -7.76 12.87
CA CYS A 104 -21.66 -7.61 13.80
C CYS A 104 -21.90 -8.83 14.72
N ASN A 105 -21.12 -9.91 14.58
CA ASN A 105 -21.26 -11.12 15.36
C ASN A 105 -20.12 -11.24 16.40
N ASP A 106 -20.42 -11.08 17.68
CA ASP A 106 -19.43 -11.17 18.78
C ASP A 106 -18.74 -12.55 18.83
N ASP A 107 -19.45 -13.61 18.46
CA ASP A 107 -18.94 -14.99 18.41
C ASP A 107 -17.84 -15.20 17.34
N LEU A 108 -17.72 -14.28 16.37
CA LEU A 108 -16.76 -14.33 15.26
C LEU A 108 -15.61 -13.32 15.43
N GLY A 109 -15.45 -12.70 16.61
CA GLY A 109 -14.47 -11.63 16.82
C GLY A 109 -13.02 -12.03 16.52
N ILE A 110 -12.63 -13.28 16.80
CA ILE A 110 -11.27 -13.80 16.51
C ILE A 110 -11.09 -13.96 14.99
N LEU A 111 -12.06 -14.57 14.31
CA LEU A 111 -12.09 -14.68 12.85
C LEU A 111 -12.01 -13.30 12.17
N TRP A 112 -12.80 -12.34 12.65
CA TRP A 112 -12.81 -10.98 12.12
C TRP A 112 -11.45 -10.29 12.29
N SER A 113 -10.76 -10.48 13.42
CA SER A 113 -9.42 -9.95 13.64
C SER A 113 -8.41 -10.47 12.61
N VAL A 114 -8.47 -11.76 12.28
CA VAL A 114 -7.61 -12.39 11.28
C VAL A 114 -7.95 -11.89 9.87
N VAL A 115 -9.23 -11.84 9.50
CA VAL A 115 -9.69 -11.32 8.20
C VAL A 115 -9.30 -9.85 8.03
N LYS A 116 -9.45 -9.04 9.07
CA LYS A 116 -9.00 -7.64 9.09
C LYS A 116 -7.49 -7.54 8.87
N SER A 117 -6.70 -8.40 9.51
CA SER A 117 -5.25 -8.46 9.30
C SER A 117 -4.91 -8.85 7.86
N LEU A 118 -5.63 -9.80 7.25
CA LEU A 118 -5.48 -10.17 5.84
C LEU A 118 -5.83 -9.01 4.89
N PHE A 119 -6.87 -8.23 5.19
CA PHE A 119 -7.21 -7.04 4.42
C PHE A 119 -6.15 -5.94 4.56
N ILE A 120 -5.62 -5.71 5.76
CA ILE A 120 -4.52 -4.75 5.98
C ILE A 120 -3.26 -5.17 5.21
N LEU A 121 -2.91 -6.46 5.24
CA LEU A 121 -1.78 -7.00 4.47
C LEU A 121 -2.00 -6.86 2.96
N SER A 122 -3.23 -7.05 2.49
CA SER A 122 -3.61 -6.84 1.09
C SER A 122 -3.57 -5.36 0.69
N TYR A 123 -3.93 -4.47 1.63
CA TYR A 123 -3.93 -3.02 1.45
C TYR A 123 -2.52 -2.42 1.50
N GLY A 124 -1.60 -3.00 2.28
CA GLY A 124 -0.20 -2.59 2.42
C GLY A 124 0.61 -2.62 1.12
N ARG A 125 0.05 -3.18 0.04
CA ARG A 125 0.62 -3.15 -1.32
C ARG A 125 -0.31 -2.54 -2.37
N ALA A 126 -1.56 -2.23 -2.04
CA ALA A 126 -2.55 -1.72 -3.01
C ALA A 126 -2.34 -0.26 -3.41
N THR A 127 -1.34 0.44 -2.84
CA THR A 127 -1.25 1.89 -3.03
C THR A 127 0.17 2.41 -3.27
N VAL A 128 0.92 1.71 -4.12
CA VAL A 128 2.06 2.35 -4.81
C VAL A 128 1.58 3.08 -6.06
N GLU A 129 0.52 2.62 -6.72
CA GLU A 129 -0.02 3.27 -7.94
C GLU A 129 -1.10 4.35 -7.67
N LYS A 130 -1.54 4.53 -6.41
CA LYS A 130 -2.57 5.52 -6.03
C LYS A 130 -2.15 6.46 -4.89
N GLY A 131 -0.87 6.84 -4.80
CA GLY A 131 -0.46 8.07 -4.12
C GLY A 131 -0.56 8.14 -2.59
N PHE A 132 -0.81 7.05 -1.85
CA PHE A 132 -0.72 7.01 -0.38
C PHE A 132 0.67 6.59 0.11
N SER A 133 1.68 7.16 -0.52
CA SER A 133 3.03 7.10 -0.01
C SER A 133 3.10 7.94 1.27
N ILE A 134 3.20 7.29 2.43
CA ILE A 134 3.72 7.92 3.66
C ILE A 134 5.14 8.48 3.42
N ASN A 135 5.80 8.14 2.32
CA ASN A 135 7.00 8.83 1.86
C ASN A 135 6.74 10.16 1.14
N ARG A 136 5.51 10.57 0.77
CA ARG A 136 5.29 11.92 0.19
C ARG A 136 5.30 13.02 1.26
N GLN A 137 4.72 12.78 2.44
CA GLN A 137 4.83 13.71 3.56
C GLN A 137 6.28 13.81 4.06
N ILE A 138 7.01 12.70 4.10
CA ILE A 138 8.45 12.68 4.43
C ILE A 138 9.30 13.32 3.32
N LEU A 139 8.93 13.18 2.05
CA LEU A 139 9.58 13.90 0.94
C LEU A 139 9.34 15.41 1.02
N MET A 140 8.11 15.86 1.31
CA MET A 140 7.82 17.29 1.49
C MET A 140 8.53 17.89 2.71
N GLN A 141 8.70 17.13 3.80
CA GLN A 141 9.50 17.55 4.95
C GLN A 141 11.02 17.50 4.71
N ASN A 142 11.50 16.71 3.74
CA ASN A 142 12.90 16.69 3.31
C ASN A 142 13.21 17.63 2.13
N MET A 143 12.23 18.42 1.67
CA MET A 143 12.51 19.44 0.66
C MET A 143 13.22 20.63 1.31
N LYS A 144 14.30 21.11 0.67
CA LYS A 144 14.90 22.39 1.03
C LYS A 144 13.88 23.51 0.80
N GLU A 145 13.95 24.57 1.60
CA GLU A 145 13.06 25.74 1.53
C GLU A 145 12.94 26.30 0.10
N ALA A 146 14.06 26.36 -0.64
CA ALA A 146 14.07 26.80 -2.03
C ALA A 146 13.17 25.96 -2.95
N SER A 147 13.13 24.64 -2.76
CA SER A 147 12.25 23.75 -3.52
C SER A 147 10.78 24.00 -3.18
N PHE A 148 10.47 24.32 -1.93
CA PHE A 148 9.12 24.65 -1.49
C PHE A 148 8.64 25.97 -2.11
N VAL A 149 9.47 27.02 -2.08
CA VAL A 149 9.18 28.32 -2.70
C VAL A 149 8.93 28.19 -4.20
N ALA A 150 9.77 27.43 -4.91
CA ALA A 150 9.59 27.17 -6.33
C ALA A 150 8.26 26.47 -6.63
N HIS A 151 7.91 25.46 -5.82
CA HIS A 151 6.66 24.71 -5.99
C HIS A 151 5.43 25.58 -5.73
N HIS A 152 5.49 26.45 -4.72
CA HIS A 152 4.42 27.40 -4.40
C HIS A 152 4.25 28.43 -5.53
N SER A 153 5.35 28.99 -6.04
CA SER A 153 5.32 29.94 -7.15
C SER A 153 4.69 29.34 -8.42
N ILE A 154 5.02 28.08 -8.75
CA ILE A 154 4.40 27.37 -9.87
C ILE A 154 2.90 27.18 -9.62
N HIS A 155 2.52 26.74 -8.43
CA HIS A 155 1.12 26.53 -8.07
C HIS A 155 0.30 27.81 -8.17
N ASP A 156 0.79 28.93 -7.61
CA ASP A 156 0.11 30.22 -7.65
C ASP A 156 -0.07 30.72 -9.07
N HIS A 157 0.94 30.56 -9.91
CA HIS A 157 0.84 30.87 -11.32
C HIS A 157 -0.21 30.00 -12.02
N MET A 158 -0.28 28.71 -11.70
CA MET A 158 -1.26 27.79 -12.29
C MET A 158 -2.69 28.11 -11.90
N VAL A 159 -2.91 28.51 -10.64
CA VAL A 159 -4.21 28.98 -10.16
C VAL A 159 -4.58 30.30 -10.83
N HIS A 160 -3.62 31.24 -10.95
CA HIS A 160 -3.85 32.53 -11.58
C HIS A 160 -4.30 32.42 -13.05
N ILE A 161 -3.68 31.52 -13.82
CA ILE A 161 -4.04 31.35 -15.24
C ILE A 161 -5.27 30.47 -15.46
N GLY A 162 -5.88 29.91 -14.42
CA GLY A 162 -7.06 29.04 -14.54
C GLY A 162 -6.76 27.64 -15.08
N GLY A 163 -5.55 27.14 -14.83
CA GLY A 163 -5.14 25.78 -15.18
C GLY A 163 -4.23 25.68 -16.41
N ILE A 164 -3.73 24.48 -16.66
CA ILE A 164 -2.63 24.21 -17.61
C ILE A 164 -2.96 24.56 -19.06
N ASN A 165 -4.25 24.54 -19.43
CA ASN A 165 -4.69 24.81 -20.81
C ASN A 165 -4.41 26.25 -21.25
N ASN A 166 -4.24 27.16 -20.29
CA ASN A 166 -3.97 28.58 -20.55
C ASN A 166 -2.47 28.93 -20.41
N LEU A 167 -1.61 27.93 -20.18
CA LEU A 167 -0.18 28.14 -20.01
C LEU A 167 0.48 28.44 -21.37
N ILE A 168 1.00 29.65 -21.51
CA ILE A 168 1.82 30.03 -22.67
C ILE A 168 3.25 29.53 -22.43
N VAL A 169 3.66 28.49 -23.16
CA VAL A 169 5.03 27.97 -23.10
C VAL A 169 5.96 28.91 -23.86
N THR A 170 6.67 29.78 -23.13
CA THR A 170 7.70 30.65 -23.70
C THR A 170 8.94 29.85 -24.09
N LYS A 171 9.76 30.38 -25.02
CA LYS A 171 11.00 29.73 -25.47
C LYS A 171 12.04 29.59 -24.36
N GLU A 172 11.94 30.41 -23.32
CA GLU A 172 12.83 30.39 -22.15
C GLU A 172 12.58 29.16 -21.27
N LEU A 173 11.32 28.74 -21.12
CA LEU A 173 10.94 27.60 -20.28
C LEU A 173 11.67 26.28 -20.66
N PRO A 174 11.68 25.83 -21.92
CA PRO A 174 12.43 24.65 -22.32
C PRO A 174 13.96 24.87 -22.28
N SER A 175 14.45 26.09 -22.49
CA SER A 175 15.88 26.41 -22.34
C SER A 175 16.34 26.26 -20.89
N PHE A 176 15.55 26.73 -19.94
CA PHE A 176 15.79 26.57 -18.51
C PHE A 176 15.63 25.10 -18.08
N ALA A 177 14.59 24.40 -18.55
CA ALA A 177 14.42 22.98 -18.26
C ALA A 177 15.60 22.13 -18.77
N GLY A 178 16.11 22.43 -19.97
CA GLY A 178 17.29 21.78 -20.56
C GLY A 178 18.58 22.04 -19.77
N SER A 179 18.65 23.15 -19.03
CA SER A 179 19.79 23.50 -18.17
C SER A 179 19.76 22.79 -16.81
N GLY A 180 18.67 22.10 -16.46
CA GLY A 180 18.49 21.49 -15.14
C GLY A 180 19.58 20.47 -14.77
N ARG A 181 20.10 19.72 -15.75
CA ARG A 181 21.24 18.81 -15.52
C ARG A 181 22.50 19.57 -15.10
N LYS A 182 22.77 20.71 -15.74
CA LYS A 182 23.95 21.52 -15.43
C LYS A 182 23.85 22.06 -13.99
N TRP A 183 22.72 22.66 -13.63
CA TRP A 183 22.49 23.14 -12.28
C TRP A 183 22.61 22.07 -11.20
N TYR A 184 22.16 20.85 -11.49
CA TYR A 184 22.33 19.73 -10.56
C TYR A 184 23.80 19.34 -10.39
N MET A 185 24.59 19.33 -11.47
CA MET A 185 26.02 19.05 -11.39
C MET A 185 26.75 20.15 -10.63
N ASP A 186 26.47 21.42 -10.94
CA ASP A 186 27.03 22.57 -10.23
C ASP A 186 26.71 22.50 -8.72
N TYR A 187 25.49 22.14 -8.35
CA TYR A 187 25.07 21.93 -6.95
C TYR A 187 25.78 20.76 -6.25
N LEU A 188 26.05 19.65 -6.97
CA LEU A 188 26.82 18.55 -6.42
C LEU A 188 28.28 18.94 -6.16
N ASP A 189 28.87 19.72 -7.07
CA ASP A 189 30.22 20.25 -6.92
C ASP A 189 30.33 21.21 -5.72
N GLU A 190 29.33 22.08 -5.51
CA GLU A 190 29.21 22.93 -4.32
C GLU A 190 29.10 22.13 -3.01
N ILE A 191 28.36 21.02 -3.02
CA ILE A 191 28.27 20.12 -1.84
C ILE A 191 29.62 19.44 -1.57
N GLN A 192 30.29 18.98 -2.62
CA GLN A 192 31.56 18.26 -2.52
C GLN A 192 32.63 19.19 -1.93
N THR A 193 32.77 20.38 -2.50
CA THR A 193 33.72 21.42 -2.05
C THR A 193 33.40 21.97 -0.65
N GLY A 194 32.11 22.13 -0.31
CA GLY A 194 31.69 22.54 1.02
C GLY A 194 31.97 21.51 2.12
N LYS A 195 31.87 20.21 1.80
CA LYS A 195 32.22 19.12 2.75
C LYS A 195 33.73 19.01 2.98
N GLU A 196 34.53 19.21 1.93
CA GLU A 196 35.99 19.22 2.02
C GLU A 196 36.48 20.40 2.90
N SER A 197 35.87 21.58 2.73
CA SER A 197 36.17 22.76 3.54
C SER A 197 35.82 22.59 5.03
N GLN A 198 34.68 21.97 5.35
CA GLN A 198 34.28 21.69 6.74
C GLN A 198 35.13 20.62 7.42
N CYS A 199 35.63 19.64 6.67
CA CYS A 199 36.53 18.60 7.19
C CYS A 199 37.90 19.20 7.55
N ASP A 200 38.43 20.08 6.70
CA ASP A 200 39.69 20.79 6.94
C ASP A 200 39.60 21.76 8.14
N GLU A 201 38.46 22.39 8.35
CA GLU A 201 38.24 23.31 9.47
C GLU A 201 38.11 22.59 10.81
N GLN A 202 37.47 21.41 10.83
CA GLN A 202 37.43 20.54 12.01
C GLN A 202 38.83 19.98 12.35
N SER A 203 39.63 19.60 11.35
CA SER A 203 41.01 19.14 11.57
C SER A 203 41.91 20.25 12.16
N LYS A 204 41.74 21.51 11.76
CA LYS A 204 42.51 22.65 12.31
C LYS A 204 42.14 22.98 13.75
N GLN A 205 40.85 22.89 14.13
CA GLN A 205 40.41 23.10 15.51
C GLN A 205 40.92 22.00 16.47
N LEU A 206 40.98 20.75 16.02
CA LEU A 206 41.53 19.62 16.78
C LEU A 206 43.05 19.74 17.02
N THR A 207 43.80 20.35 16.10
CA THR A 207 45.24 20.59 16.29
C THR A 207 45.56 21.82 17.15
N SER A 208 44.65 22.81 17.23
CA SER A 208 44.85 24.02 18.04
C SER A 208 44.55 23.82 19.54
N GLY A 209 43.80 22.79 19.92
CA GLY A 209 43.43 22.49 21.31
C GLY A 209 44.42 21.61 22.08
N ARG A 210 45.58 21.26 21.51
CA ARG A 210 46.54 20.31 22.11
C ARG A 210 47.80 20.94 22.71
N CYS A 211 47.84 22.28 22.79
CA CYS A 211 48.90 23.03 23.47
C CYS A 211 48.33 23.98 24.52
N GLN A 212 47.85 23.43 25.64
CA GLN A 212 47.88 24.06 26.97
C GLN A 212 48.13 22.98 28.02
#